data_AF-Q0CNF6-F1
#
_entry.id   AF-Q0CNF6-F1
#
_cell.length_a   1.000
_cell.length_b   1.000
_cell.length_c   1.000
_cell.angle_alpha   90.00
_cell.angle_beta   90.00
_cell.angle_gamma   90.00
#
_symmetry.space_group_name_H-M   'P 1'
#
loop_
_entity.id
_entity.type
_entity.pdbx_description
1 polymer ?
#
loop_
_entity_poly.entity_id
_entity_poly.type
_entity_poly.pdbx_seq_one_letter_code
_entity_poly.pdbx_strand_id
1 'polypeptide(L)'
;MFRRLADPDGANNALSQVLYGLALRHGWGCPQDSAKAVTYLSAAAANSASIESQALQAGMKKGGAAKGELVLAIFELGNCFRNGWGVAKDAVAARQYFETAANLGDTDAMNETAWCYLEGFGGKKDKFMAAKYYRMAEEKGSKLVGNSWYVFSLSPLLPHPPITRVRRTCTRGEEGGRR
;
A
#
# COMPACT_ATOMS: atom_id res chain seq x y z
N MET A 1 -26.34 -0.95 6.63
CA MET A 1 -25.93 -2.04 7.55
C MET A 1 -24.62 -1.70 8.27
N PHE A 2 -23.51 -1.47 7.57
CA PHE A 2 -22.20 -1.17 8.20
C PHE A 2 -22.19 0.05 9.11
N ARG A 3 -22.94 1.13 8.78
CA ARG A 3 -23.06 2.34 9.61
C ARG A 3 -23.35 2.05 11.09
N ARG A 4 -24.28 1.12 11.38
CA ARG A 4 -24.68 0.80 12.77
C ARG A 4 -23.59 0.03 13.52
N LEU A 5 -22.85 -0.82 12.80
CA LEU A 5 -21.76 -1.60 13.38
C LEU A 5 -20.46 -0.79 13.53
N ALA A 6 -20.29 0.20 12.67
CA ALA A 6 -19.16 1.11 12.67
C ALA A 6 -19.23 2.18 13.76
N ASP A 7 -20.41 2.38 14.35
CA ASP A 7 -20.65 3.40 15.37
C ASP A 7 -19.70 3.25 16.56
N PRO A 8 -18.82 4.24 16.83
CA PRO A 8 -17.87 4.18 17.95
C PRO A 8 -18.56 4.09 19.32
N ASP A 9 -19.75 4.67 19.44
CA ASP A 9 -20.55 4.62 20.67
C ASP A 9 -21.44 3.36 20.74
N GLY A 10 -21.46 2.57 19.68
CA GLY A 10 -22.27 1.37 19.54
C GLY A 10 -21.44 0.09 19.54
N ALA A 11 -21.56 -0.69 18.46
CA ALA A 11 -20.85 -1.97 18.36
C ALA A 11 -19.33 -1.80 18.18
N ASN A 12 -18.86 -0.60 17.81
CA ASN A 12 -17.45 -0.22 17.69
C ASN A 12 -16.59 -1.27 16.96
N ASN A 13 -17.12 -1.84 15.87
CA ASN A 13 -16.46 -2.92 15.15
C ASN A 13 -15.46 -2.36 14.14
N ALA A 14 -14.17 -2.69 14.30
CA ALA A 14 -13.10 -2.14 13.48
C ALA A 14 -13.26 -2.47 11.97
N LEU A 15 -13.58 -3.70 11.61
CA LEU A 15 -13.88 -4.07 10.21
C LEU A 15 -14.99 -3.22 9.61
N SER A 16 -16.09 -3.03 10.35
CA SER A 16 -17.22 -2.22 9.91
C SER A 16 -16.84 -0.75 9.76
N GLN A 17 -15.94 -0.24 10.62
CA GLN A 17 -15.39 1.11 10.51
C GLN A 17 -14.54 1.28 9.25
N VAL A 18 -13.68 0.31 8.92
CA VAL A 18 -12.92 0.33 7.66
C VAL A 18 -13.86 0.33 6.45
N LEU A 19 -14.80 -0.62 6.40
CA LEU A 19 -15.73 -0.75 5.28
C LEU A 19 -16.62 0.48 5.13
N TYR A 20 -17.10 1.04 6.24
CA TYR A 20 -17.93 2.24 6.21
C TYR A 20 -17.13 3.48 5.84
N GLY A 21 -15.90 3.63 6.34
CA GLY A 21 -14.99 4.70 5.93
C GLY A 21 -14.73 4.68 4.43
N LEU A 22 -14.44 3.50 3.86
CA LEU A 22 -14.26 3.32 2.42
C LEU A 22 -15.53 3.66 1.63
N ALA A 23 -16.70 3.22 2.12
CA ALA A 23 -17.97 3.53 1.48
C ALA A 23 -18.26 5.04 1.47
N LEU A 24 -17.99 5.75 2.57
CA LEU A 24 -18.14 7.21 2.65
C LEU A 24 -17.16 7.94 1.74
N ARG A 25 -15.94 7.42 1.59
CA ARG A 25 -14.92 8.00 0.71
C ARG A 25 -15.33 7.95 -0.76
N HIS A 26 -15.88 6.80 -1.20
CA HIS A 26 -16.25 6.54 -2.60
C HIS A 26 -17.72 6.80 -2.93
N GLY A 27 -18.58 6.98 -1.93
CA GLY A 27 -20.02 7.10 -2.11
C GLY A 27 -20.72 5.78 -2.41
N TRP A 28 -20.21 4.64 -1.93
CA TRP A 28 -20.85 3.33 -2.16
C TRP A 28 -22.10 3.17 -1.33
N GLY A 29 -23.27 3.30 -1.98
CA GLY A 29 -24.57 3.14 -1.34
C GLY A 29 -24.87 4.19 -0.24
N CYS A 30 -24.09 5.28 -0.17
CA CYS A 30 -24.29 6.39 0.74
C CYS A 30 -23.73 7.69 0.11
N PRO A 31 -24.19 8.88 0.57
CA PRO A 31 -23.60 10.14 0.13
C PRO A 31 -22.11 10.19 0.45
N GLN A 32 -21.31 10.69 -0.49
CA GLN A 32 -19.88 10.84 -0.31
C GLN A 32 -19.58 11.84 0.81
N ASP A 33 -18.76 11.44 1.76
CA ASP A 33 -18.30 12.27 2.88
C ASP A 33 -16.88 11.87 3.26
N SER A 34 -15.89 12.50 2.62
CA SER A 34 -14.49 12.18 2.84
C SER A 34 -14.02 12.57 4.25
N ALA A 35 -14.63 13.58 4.88
CA ALA A 35 -14.26 13.99 6.24
C ALA A 35 -14.65 12.92 7.26
N LYS A 36 -15.90 12.42 7.17
CA LYS A 36 -16.33 11.28 8.00
C LYS A 36 -15.58 10.00 7.66
N ALA A 37 -15.21 9.79 6.40
CA ALA A 37 -14.40 8.64 6.03
C ALA A 37 -13.11 8.57 6.87
N VAL A 38 -12.39 9.69 7.00
CA VAL A 38 -11.17 9.77 7.81
C VAL A 38 -11.47 9.46 9.28
N THR A 39 -12.54 10.02 9.86
CA THR A 39 -12.85 9.75 11.27
C THR A 39 -13.08 8.27 11.55
N TYR A 40 -13.79 7.56 10.66
CA TYR A 40 -14.02 6.13 10.81
C TYR A 40 -12.75 5.31 10.55
N LEU A 41 -11.91 5.69 9.59
CA LEU A 41 -10.63 5.03 9.34
C LEU A 41 -9.65 5.22 10.53
N SER A 42 -9.62 6.41 11.14
CA SER A 42 -8.83 6.67 12.35
C SER A 42 -9.34 5.87 13.55
N ALA A 43 -10.66 5.80 13.73
CA ALA A 43 -11.27 4.95 14.76
C ALA A 43 -10.93 3.47 14.55
N ALA A 44 -11.04 2.98 13.30
CA ALA A 44 -10.68 1.61 12.96
C ALA A 44 -9.22 1.31 13.32
N ALA A 45 -8.28 2.18 12.93
CA ALA A 45 -6.86 2.00 13.26
C ALA A 45 -6.62 1.95 14.78
N ALA A 46 -7.24 2.85 15.55
CA ALA A 46 -7.09 2.87 17.01
C ALA A 46 -7.69 1.61 17.69
N ASN A 47 -8.85 1.17 17.22
CA ASN A 47 -9.52 -0.01 17.74
C ASN A 47 -8.75 -1.28 17.39
N SER A 48 -8.32 -1.45 16.14
CA SER A 48 -7.55 -2.62 15.71
C SER A 48 -6.19 -2.73 16.39
N ALA A 49 -5.51 -1.61 16.66
CA ALA A 49 -4.28 -1.58 17.45
C ALA A 49 -4.51 -2.06 18.89
N SER A 50 -5.62 -1.64 19.50
CA SER A 50 -6.01 -2.08 20.85
C SER A 50 -6.33 -3.57 20.88
N ILE A 51 -7.05 -4.08 19.87
CA ILE A 51 -7.40 -5.51 19.73
C ILE A 51 -6.13 -6.35 19.53
N GLU A 52 -5.18 -5.90 18.70
CA GLU A 52 -3.90 -6.59 18.51
C GLU A 52 -3.09 -6.63 19.82
N SER A 53 -3.00 -5.51 20.54
CA SER A 53 -2.33 -5.47 21.85
C SER A 53 -2.95 -6.44 22.87
N GLN A 54 -4.28 -6.51 22.94
CA GLN A 54 -4.99 -7.43 23.84
C GLN A 54 -4.76 -8.90 23.43
N ALA A 55 -4.78 -9.21 22.14
CA ALA A 55 -4.50 -10.55 21.64
C ALA A 55 -3.06 -11.00 21.96
N LEU A 56 -2.08 -10.09 21.88
CA LEU A 56 -0.70 -10.34 22.28
C LEU A 56 -0.57 -10.58 23.80
N GLN A 57 -1.24 -9.77 24.63
CA GLN A 57 -1.29 -9.98 26.09
C GLN A 57 -1.93 -11.34 26.46
N ALA A 58 -2.94 -11.77 25.69
CA ALA A 58 -3.58 -13.07 25.84
C ALA A 58 -2.75 -14.26 25.30
N GLY A 59 -1.51 -14.02 24.84
CA GLY A 59 -0.58 -15.07 24.42
C GLY A 59 -0.76 -15.56 22.97
N MET A 60 -1.53 -14.86 22.13
CA MET A 60 -1.61 -15.20 20.70
C MET A 60 -0.29 -14.89 19.98
N LYS A 61 0.30 -15.89 19.30
CA LYS A 61 1.64 -15.78 18.68
C LYS A 61 1.66 -15.16 17.27
N LYS A 62 0.53 -14.88 16.63
CA LYS A 62 0.43 -14.25 15.30
C LYS A 62 -0.84 -13.39 15.19
N GLY A 63 -0.67 -12.17 14.66
CA GLY A 63 -1.75 -11.20 14.47
C GLY A 63 -2.90 -11.76 13.64
N GLY A 64 -4.10 -11.80 14.25
CA GLY A 64 -5.34 -12.29 13.63
C GLY A 64 -5.95 -11.29 12.65
N ALA A 65 -7.25 -11.45 12.34
CA ALA A 65 -8.01 -10.57 11.44
C ALA A 65 -7.85 -9.07 11.75
N ALA A 66 -7.72 -8.72 13.03
CA ALA A 66 -7.48 -7.35 13.50
C ALA A 66 -6.22 -6.72 12.90
N LYS A 67 -5.17 -7.50 12.63
CA LYS A 67 -3.95 -7.00 12.00
C LYS A 67 -4.20 -6.58 10.55
N GLY A 68 -5.01 -7.33 9.80
CA GLY A 68 -5.37 -6.97 8.43
C GLY A 68 -6.21 -5.69 8.37
N GLU A 69 -7.19 -5.57 9.27
CA GLU A 69 -8.04 -4.38 9.41
C GLU A 69 -7.23 -3.14 9.82
N LEU A 70 -6.33 -3.28 10.79
CA LEU A 70 -5.41 -2.22 11.24
C LEU A 70 -4.58 -1.71 10.07
N VAL A 71 -3.93 -2.64 9.37
CA VAL A 71 -3.03 -2.35 8.27
C VAL A 71 -3.75 -1.63 7.15
N LEU A 72 -4.93 -2.11 6.75
CA LEU A 72 -5.74 -1.49 5.72
C LEU A 72 -6.20 -0.09 6.12
N ALA A 73 -6.62 0.11 7.37
CA ALA A 73 -7.03 1.42 7.88
C ALA A 73 -5.88 2.44 7.83
N ILE A 74 -4.68 2.04 8.27
CA ILE A 74 -3.46 2.88 8.24
C ILE A 74 -3.07 3.22 6.79
N PHE A 75 -3.12 2.25 5.89
CA PHE A 75 -2.83 2.47 4.47
C PHE A 75 -3.80 3.48 3.83
N GLU A 76 -5.10 3.32 4.10
CA GLU A 76 -6.13 4.22 3.59
C GLU A 76 -6.03 5.63 4.18
N LEU A 77 -5.61 5.78 5.44
CA LEU A 77 -5.28 7.09 6.02
C LEU A 77 -4.11 7.75 5.29
N GLY A 78 -3.06 6.99 4.95
CA GLY A 78 -1.96 7.49 4.12
C GLY A 78 -2.45 8.02 2.76
N ASN A 79 -3.38 7.30 2.12
CA ASN A 79 -4.00 7.76 0.88
C ASN A 79 -4.88 9.01 1.06
N CYS A 80 -5.54 9.17 2.21
CA CYS A 80 -6.29 10.38 2.53
C CYS A 80 -5.38 11.60 2.64
N PHE A 81 -4.24 11.49 3.33
CA PHE A 81 -3.24 12.57 3.41
C PHE A 81 -2.54 12.84 2.07
N ARG A 82 -2.32 11.82 1.24
CA ARG A 82 -1.74 11.98 -0.11
C ARG A 82 -2.66 12.80 -1.01
N ASN A 83 -3.95 12.47 -1.02
CA ASN A 83 -4.91 13.01 -1.97
C ASN A 83 -5.73 14.19 -1.43
N GLY A 84 -5.68 14.43 -0.12
CA GLY A 84 -6.46 15.47 0.56
C GLY A 84 -7.94 15.08 0.71
N TRP A 85 -8.22 13.80 0.94
CA TRP A 85 -9.59 13.31 1.09
C TRP A 85 -10.04 13.48 2.53
N GLY A 86 -10.84 14.52 2.80
CA GLY A 86 -11.36 14.80 4.14
C GLY A 86 -10.35 15.36 5.14
N VAL A 87 -9.08 15.42 4.76
CA VAL A 87 -7.97 16.03 5.50
C VAL A 87 -7.14 16.90 4.57
N ALA A 88 -6.38 17.84 5.14
CA ALA A 88 -5.41 18.60 4.37
C ALA A 88 -4.35 17.66 3.76
N LYS A 89 -3.89 17.99 2.56
CA LYS A 89 -2.80 17.25 1.92
C LYS A 89 -1.53 17.40 2.74
N ASP A 90 -0.93 16.28 3.10
CA ASP A 90 0.34 16.23 3.80
C ASP A 90 1.14 15.03 3.31
N ALA A 91 2.15 15.32 2.47
CA ALA A 91 2.99 14.29 1.89
C ALA A 91 3.87 13.61 2.96
N VAL A 92 4.29 14.32 4.00
CA VAL A 92 5.13 13.80 5.08
C VAL A 92 4.32 12.82 5.92
N ALA A 93 3.12 13.24 6.34
CA ALA A 93 2.21 12.36 7.07
C ALA A 93 1.84 11.12 6.23
N ALA A 94 1.49 11.30 4.95
CA ALA A 94 1.16 10.20 4.06
C ALA A 94 2.26 9.14 3.98
N ARG A 95 3.52 9.58 3.81
CA ARG A 95 4.68 8.69 3.81
C ARG A 95 4.85 7.95 5.14
N GLN A 96 4.67 8.61 6.28
CA GLN A 96 4.75 7.95 7.60
C GLN A 96 3.68 6.87 7.79
N TYR A 97 2.46 7.11 7.31
CA TYR A 97 1.39 6.11 7.33
C TYR A 97 1.72 4.90 6.43
N PHE A 98 2.24 5.14 5.22
CA PHE A 98 2.69 4.06 4.35
C PHE A 98 3.83 3.24 4.96
N GLU A 99 4.83 3.91 5.55
CA GLU A 99 5.93 3.23 6.26
C GLU A 99 5.42 2.36 7.40
N THR A 100 4.44 2.85 8.15
CA THR A 100 3.82 2.12 9.26
C THR A 100 3.10 0.87 8.75
N ALA A 101 2.25 0.99 7.73
CA ALA A 101 1.56 -0.15 7.13
C ALA A 101 2.54 -1.17 6.50
N ALA A 102 3.60 -0.69 5.84
CA ALA A 102 4.66 -1.53 5.29
C ALA A 102 5.37 -2.34 6.39
N ASN A 103 5.70 -1.71 7.52
CA ASN A 103 6.34 -2.38 8.65
C ASN A 103 5.42 -3.40 9.34
N LEU A 104 4.10 -3.15 9.37
CA LEU A 104 3.11 -4.12 9.84
C LEU A 104 2.92 -5.29 8.87
N GLY A 105 3.30 -5.09 7.61
CA GLY A 105 3.56 -6.17 6.68
C GLY A 105 2.73 -6.16 5.41
N ASP A 106 2.08 -5.04 5.13
CA ASP A 106 1.33 -4.80 3.91
C ASP A 106 2.25 -4.70 2.69
N THR A 107 1.98 -5.51 1.67
CA THR A 107 2.80 -5.48 0.45
C THR A 107 2.53 -4.25 -0.40
N ASP A 108 1.31 -3.72 -0.39
CA ASP A 108 0.96 -2.54 -1.19
C ASP A 108 1.58 -1.29 -0.59
N ALA A 109 1.54 -1.15 0.74
CA ALA A 109 2.22 -0.08 1.45
C ALA A 109 3.74 -0.17 1.32
N MET A 110 4.34 -1.36 1.23
CA MET A 110 5.78 -1.49 0.92
C MET A 110 6.11 -0.89 -0.45
N ASN A 111 5.29 -1.17 -1.47
CA ASN A 111 5.48 -0.61 -2.81
C ASN A 111 5.28 0.91 -2.84
N GLU A 112 4.24 1.42 -2.17
CA GLU A 112 4.00 2.87 -2.05
C GLU A 112 5.11 3.58 -1.26
N THR A 113 5.61 2.97 -0.19
CA THR A 113 6.75 3.49 0.58
C THR A 113 8.00 3.55 -0.28
N ALA A 114 8.30 2.47 -1.02
CA ALA A 114 9.45 2.44 -1.91
C ALA A 114 9.36 3.53 -2.99
N TRP A 115 8.17 3.75 -3.57
CA TRP A 115 7.91 4.85 -4.50
C TRP A 115 8.13 6.22 -3.83
N CYS A 116 7.68 6.41 -2.59
CA CYS A 116 7.89 7.65 -1.86
C CYS A 116 9.38 7.99 -1.69
N TYR A 117 10.20 6.97 -1.38
CA TYR A 117 11.65 7.12 -1.27
C TYR A 117 12.33 7.35 -2.63
N LEU A 118 11.82 6.75 -3.71
CA LEU A 118 12.35 6.94 -5.05
C LEU A 118 12.11 8.36 -5.58
N GLU A 119 10.89 8.84 -5.42
CA GLU A 119 10.45 10.15 -5.92
C GLU A 119 10.64 11.30 -4.92
N GLY A 120 11.00 10.99 -3.67
CA GLY A 120 11.14 12.01 -2.64
C GLY A 120 9.79 12.59 -2.22
N PHE A 121 8.73 11.79 -2.30
CA PHE A 121 7.43 12.17 -1.79
C PHE A 121 7.48 12.20 -0.26
N GLY A 122 7.07 13.31 0.35
CA GLY A 122 7.07 13.47 1.81
C GLY A 122 8.46 13.53 2.46
N GLY A 123 9.52 13.77 1.69
CA GLY A 123 10.88 13.84 2.23
C GLY A 123 11.96 13.89 1.16
N LYS A 124 13.17 13.43 1.51
CA LYS A 124 14.28 13.33 0.55
C LYS A 124 14.21 12.01 -0.23
N LYS A 125 14.76 12.04 -1.45
CA LYS A 125 14.99 10.83 -2.25
C LYS A 125 16.05 9.97 -1.57
N ASP A 126 15.81 8.66 -1.50
CA ASP A 126 16.77 7.67 -1.04
C ASP A 126 16.55 6.34 -1.76
N LYS A 127 17.44 6.05 -2.72
CA LYS A 127 17.36 4.85 -3.54
C LYS A 127 17.66 3.57 -2.75
N PHE A 128 18.46 3.65 -1.68
CA PHE A 128 18.78 2.49 -0.86
C PHE A 128 17.57 2.07 -0.03
N MET A 129 16.86 3.04 0.56
CA MET A 129 15.62 2.78 1.28
C MET A 129 14.51 2.30 0.33
N ALA A 130 14.39 2.88 -0.87
CA ALA A 130 13.46 2.37 -1.88
C ALA A 130 13.72 0.90 -2.23
N ALA A 131 14.99 0.56 -2.52
CA ALA A 131 15.38 -0.82 -2.83
C ALA A 131 15.20 -1.79 -1.65
N LYS A 132 15.28 -1.31 -0.40
CA LYS A 132 14.98 -2.11 0.79
C LYS A 132 13.50 -2.48 0.83
N TYR A 133 12.59 -1.52 0.69
CA TYR A 133 11.15 -1.78 0.72
C TYR A 133 10.67 -2.65 -0.45
N TYR A 134 11.19 -2.45 -1.66
CA TYR A 134 10.87 -3.33 -2.79
C TYR A 134 11.31 -4.78 -2.56
N ARG A 135 12.48 -5.01 -1.96
CA ARG A 135 12.92 -6.38 -1.60
C ARG A 135 12.00 -7.00 -0.54
N MET A 136 11.59 -6.23 0.47
CA MET A 136 10.64 -6.70 1.47
C MET A 136 9.28 -7.10 0.85
N ALA A 137 8.81 -6.37 -0.16
CA ALA A 137 7.58 -6.69 -0.88
C ALA A 137 7.71 -8.00 -1.68
N GLU A 138 8.83 -8.17 -2.39
CA GLU A 138 9.16 -9.39 -3.16
C GLU A 138 9.28 -10.63 -2.26
N GLU A 139 9.96 -10.51 -1.12
CA GLU A 139 10.09 -11.60 -0.13
C GLU A 139 8.74 -12.09 0.40
N LYS A 140 7.73 -11.21 0.42
CA LYS A 140 6.35 -11.51 0.81
C LYS A 140 5.45 -11.93 -0.36
N GLY A 141 6.01 -12.11 -1.54
CA GLY A 141 5.30 -12.61 -2.71
C GLY A 141 4.67 -11.53 -3.60
N SER A 142 4.92 -10.25 -3.34
CA SER A 142 4.51 -9.17 -4.25
C SER A 142 5.49 -9.07 -5.41
N LYS A 143 5.13 -9.69 -6.54
CA LYS A 143 5.89 -9.66 -7.80
C LYS A 143 5.35 -8.55 -8.69
N LEU A 144 5.57 -7.30 -8.34
CA LEU A 144 5.39 -6.23 -9.32
C LEU A 144 6.50 -6.37 -10.37
N VAL A 145 6.13 -6.51 -11.64
CA VAL A 145 7.07 -6.67 -12.78
C VAL A 145 8.18 -5.60 -12.81
N GLY A 146 7.95 -4.44 -12.18
CA GLY A 146 8.92 -3.35 -12.02
C GLY A 146 9.89 -3.47 -10.83
N ASN A 147 9.73 -4.41 -9.91
CA ASN A 147 10.65 -4.57 -8.76
C ASN A 147 11.90 -5.37 -9.15
N SER A 148 11.84 -6.12 -10.25
CA SER A 148 12.91 -7.01 -10.71
C SER A 148 14.22 -6.28 -11.00
N TRP A 149 14.21 -5.05 -11.53
CA TRP A 149 15.45 -4.34 -11.86
C TRP A 149 16.23 -3.85 -10.63
N TYR A 150 15.56 -3.58 -9.51
CA TYR A 150 16.22 -3.22 -8.25
C TYR A 150 16.98 -4.40 -7.65
N VAL A 151 16.42 -5.61 -7.73
CA VAL A 151 17.03 -6.87 -7.26
C VAL A 151 18.33 -7.17 -8.03
N PHE A 152 18.34 -6.95 -9.35
CA PHE A 152 19.52 -7.21 -10.17
C PHE A 152 20.66 -6.19 -9.99
N SER A 153 20.36 -4.93 -9.66
CA SER A 153 21.38 -3.88 -9.56
C SER A 153 22.26 -3.94 -8.29
N LEU A 154 21.81 -4.64 -7.24
CA LEU A 154 22.44 -4.60 -5.91
C LEU A 154 22.71 -5.98 -5.29
N SER A 155 22.45 -7.09 -6.01
CA SER A 155 22.72 -8.45 -5.53
C SER A 155 24.06 -8.96 -6.09
N PRO A 156 25.13 -9.14 -5.28
CA PRO A 156 26.42 -9.64 -5.76
C PRO A 156 26.42 -11.14 -6.12
N LEU A 157 25.31 -11.85 -5.91
CA LEU A 157 25.28 -13.31 -5.87
C LEU A 157 24.31 -13.98 -6.87
N LEU A 158 23.78 -13.24 -7.84
CA LEU A 158 22.99 -13.86 -8.92
C LEU A 158 23.72 -13.75 -10.27
N PRO A 159 23.87 -14.85 -11.02
CA PRO A 159 24.44 -14.80 -12.36
C PRO A 159 23.56 -13.91 -13.24
N HIS A 160 24.19 -12.91 -13.85
CA HIS A 160 23.50 -11.96 -14.71
C HIS A 160 22.89 -12.72 -15.90
N PRO A 161 21.59 -12.54 -16.23
CA PRO A 161 21.06 -13.09 -17.46
C PRO A 161 21.84 -12.48 -18.64
N PRO A 162 22.23 -13.28 -19.65
CA PRO A 162 22.97 -12.74 -20.78
C PRO A 162 22.12 -11.68 -21.47
N ILE A 163 22.71 -10.51 -21.68
CA ILE A 163 22.09 -9.42 -22.46
C ILE A 163 21.92 -9.95 -23.89
N THR A 164 20.76 -10.52 -24.20
CA THR A 164 20.40 -10.83 -25.57
C THR A 164 20.08 -9.52 -26.26
N ARG A 165 21.09 -9.01 -26.99
CA ARG A 165 20.97 -7.88 -27.87
C ARG A 165 19.90 -8.21 -28.91
N VAL A 166 18.69 -7.68 -28.75
CA VAL A 166 17.64 -7.76 -29.75
C VAL A 166 18.16 -7.07 -31.01
N ARG A 167 18.68 -7.86 -31.96
CA ARG A 167 18.97 -7.37 -33.31
C ARG A 167 17.61 -7.00 -33.90
N ARG A 168 17.36 -5.70 -34.08
CA ARG A 168 16.26 -5.23 -34.94
C ARG A 168 16.53 -5.78 -36.34
N THR A 169 15.84 -6.83 -36.75
CA THR A 169 15.78 -7.21 -38.15
C THR A 169 14.85 -6.22 -38.85
N CYS A 170 15.46 -5.28 -39.56
CA CYS A 170 14.78 -4.35 -40.45
C CYS A 170 14.18 -5.17 -41.60
N THR A 171 12.86 -5.36 -41.61
CA THR A 171 12.15 -5.99 -42.73
C THR A 171 12.11 -5.00 -43.89
N ARG A 172 12.95 -5.21 -44.90
CA ARG A 172 12.86 -4.54 -46.20
C ARG A 172 11.71 -5.23 -46.97
N GLY A 173 10.67 -4.47 -47.30
CA GLY A 173 9.55 -4.96 -48.10
C GLY A 173 9.99 -5.27 -49.54
N GLU A 174 9.57 -6.43 -50.04
CA GLU A 174 9.55 -6.74 -51.47
C GLU A 174 8.10 -6.59 -51.95
N GLU A 175 7.83 -5.48 -52.64
CA GLU A 175 6.63 -5.32 -53.47
C GLU A 175 6.74 -6.23 -54.70
N GLY A 176 5.67 -6.97 -54.96
CA GLY A 176 5.55 -7.85 -56.11
C GLY A 176 5.42 -7.12 -57.44
N GLY A 177 5.97 -7.72 -58.50
CA GLY A 177 5.75 -7.28 -59.87
C GLY A 177 6.46 -8.15 -60.89
N ARG A 178 5.70 -9.03 -61.57
CA ARG A 178 5.85 -9.49 -62.97
C ARG A 178 4.74 -10.51 -63.25
N ARG A 179 3.77 -10.12 -64.08
CA ARG A 179 3.65 -10.38 -65.53
C ARG A 179 2.99 -11.71 -65.80
#